data_AF-A0A7Y5GFD6-F1
#
_entry.id   AF-A0A7Y5GFD6-F1
#
_cell.length_a   1.000
_cell.length_b   1.000
_cell.length_c   1.000
_cell.angle_alpha   90.00
_cell.angle_beta   90.00
_cell.angle_gamma   90.00
#
_symmetry.space_group_name_H-M   'P 1'
#
loop_
_entity.id
_entity.type
_entity.pdbx_description
1 polymer ?
#
loop_
_entity_poly.entity_id
_entity_poly.type
_entity_poly.pdbx_seq_one_letter_code
_entity_poly.pdbx_strand_id
1 'polypeptide(L)'
;MNQLSVGVMLGFGAIMLIRTLWWRSRDDSADATHKRNAVPFRLVWMPLILVTFQATVLPSAAIWSRERAIQSSALLVAEIESFHQRRGHYPVSLQSLNPDVPTGIVGIERFHYEPNGESYNLFFVRPHIELDAKEVVMFNPRDEHRSASHELDILQYNGKQLDMRRGDWRRTQLTHPHWISIVFD
;
A
#
# COMPACT_ATOMS: atom_id res chain seq x y z
N MET A 1 -3.61 3.78 -20.80
CA MET A 1 -4.02 5.19 -20.56
C MET A 1 -3.63 5.54 -19.14
N ASN A 2 -2.70 6.47 -18.95
CA ASN A 2 -2.11 6.77 -17.64
C ASN A 2 -3.11 7.53 -16.76
N GLN A 3 -3.54 6.91 -15.65
CA GLN A 3 -4.44 7.56 -14.68
C GLN A 3 -3.81 8.80 -14.02
N LEU A 4 -2.47 8.88 -14.01
CA LEU A 4 -1.72 10.05 -13.55
C LEU A 4 -1.92 11.29 -14.42
N SER A 5 -2.08 11.16 -15.74
CA SER A 5 -2.25 12.32 -16.64
C SER A 5 -3.64 12.95 -16.53
N VAL A 6 -4.68 12.16 -16.21
CA VAL A 6 -6.05 12.67 -16.04
C VAL A 6 -6.17 13.45 -14.73
N GLY A 7 -5.58 12.96 -13.64
CA GLY A 7 -5.59 13.64 -12.34
C GLY A 7 -4.83 14.97 -12.35
N VAL A 8 -3.66 15.02 -13.00
CA VAL A 8 -2.86 16.25 -13.11
C VAL A 8 -3.54 17.28 -14.01
N MET A 9 -4.14 16.88 -15.13
CA MET A 9 -4.87 17.80 -16.02
C MET A 9 -6.11 18.42 -15.36
N LEU A 10 -6.86 17.64 -14.58
CA LEU A 10 -8.01 18.17 -13.82
C LEU A 10 -7.57 19.13 -12.69
N GLY A 11 -6.46 18.82 -12.01
CA GLY A 11 -5.88 19.69 -10.97
C GLY A 11 -5.40 21.03 -11.53
N PHE A 12 -4.67 21.04 -12.65
CA PHE A 12 -4.24 22.28 -13.30
C PHE A 12 -5.40 23.08 -13.89
N GLY A 13 -6.41 22.41 -14.46
CA GLY A 13 -7.62 23.07 -14.94
C GLY A 13 -8.39 23.80 -13.85
N ALA A 14 -8.52 23.17 -12.67
CA ALA A 14 -9.12 23.80 -11.50
C ALA A 14 -8.29 24.99 -11.00
N ILE A 15 -6.96 24.86 -10.90
CA ILE A 15 -6.08 25.94 -10.46
C ILE A 15 -6.13 27.14 -11.43
N MET A 16 -6.18 26.89 -12.75
CA MET A 16 -6.30 27.97 -13.75
C MET A 16 -7.66 28.65 -13.72
N LEU A 17 -8.77 27.91 -13.56
CA LEU A 17 -10.11 28.49 -13.38
C LEU A 17 -10.20 29.31 -12.09
N ILE A 18 -9.59 28.83 -11.00
CA ILE A 18 -9.51 29.56 -9.73
C ILE A 18 -8.70 30.86 -9.90
N ARG A 19 -7.57 30.81 -10.61
CA ARG A 19 -6.73 31.99 -10.85
C ARG A 19 -7.44 33.02 -11.72
N THR A 20 -8.16 32.60 -12.76
CA THR A 20 -8.90 33.53 -13.64
C THR A 20 -10.11 34.15 -12.95
N LEU A 21 -10.85 33.37 -12.14
CA LEU A 21 -11.93 33.90 -11.28
C LEU A 21 -11.41 34.85 -10.19
N TRP A 22 -10.23 34.58 -9.63
CA TRP A 22 -9.60 35.43 -8.61
C TRP A 22 -9.05 36.75 -9.19
N TRP A 23 -8.53 36.73 -10.42
CA TRP A 23 -8.13 37.96 -11.12
C TRP A 23 -9.35 38.80 -11.50
N ARG A 24 -10.44 38.15 -11.94
CA ARG A 24 -11.67 38.86 -12.33
C ARG A 24 -12.41 39.51 -11.15
N SER A 25 -12.29 38.96 -9.93
CA SER A 25 -12.88 39.59 -8.75
C SER A 25 -12.01 40.69 -8.12
N ARG A 26 -10.77 40.86 -8.60
CA ARG A 26 -9.83 41.86 -8.10
C ARG A 26 -10.01 43.24 -8.73
N ASP A 27 -10.67 43.34 -9.89
CA ASP A 27 -11.01 44.61 -10.53
C ASP A 27 -12.28 45.28 -9.95
N ASP A 28 -13.13 44.53 -9.21
CA ASP A 28 -14.38 45.05 -8.65
C ASP A 28 -14.27 45.58 -7.20
N SER A 29 -13.07 45.73 -6.66
CA SER A 29 -12.87 46.12 -5.25
C SER A 29 -12.44 47.58 -5.11
N ALA A 30 -13.32 48.50 -5.49
CA ALA A 30 -13.33 49.88 -5.06
C ALA A 30 -14.63 50.20 -4.32
N ASP A 31 -14.94 49.46 -3.24
CA ASP A 31 -15.59 50.08 -2.08
C ASP A 31 -15.48 49.20 -0.83
N ALA A 32 -15.26 49.87 0.29
CA ALA A 32 -14.89 49.28 1.57
C ALA A 32 -16.12 48.79 2.37
N THR A 33 -15.84 48.10 3.48
CA THR A 33 -16.73 47.91 4.64
C THR A 33 -17.78 46.78 4.61
N HIS A 34 -17.31 45.54 4.61
CA HIS A 34 -17.95 44.53 5.46
C HIS A 34 -16.92 43.55 5.98
N LYS A 35 -16.99 43.18 7.26
CA LYS A 35 -16.31 41.99 7.81
C LYS A 35 -16.82 40.80 7.00
N ARG A 36 -16.21 40.55 5.85
CA ARG A 36 -16.56 39.48 4.93
C ARG A 36 -16.20 38.19 5.65
N ASN A 37 -17.22 37.60 6.26
CA ASN A 37 -17.15 36.29 6.88
C ASN A 37 -16.45 35.35 5.90
N ALA A 38 -15.19 35.01 6.16
CA ALA A 38 -14.42 34.04 5.38
C ALA A 38 -14.87 32.59 5.66
N VAL A 39 -15.85 32.42 6.55
CA VAL A 39 -16.43 31.14 6.99
C VAL A 39 -17.07 30.35 5.83
N PRO A 40 -17.93 30.92 4.95
CA PRO A 40 -18.55 30.14 3.88
C PRO A 40 -17.52 29.68 2.84
N PHE A 41 -16.47 30.47 2.58
CA PHE A 41 -15.40 30.08 1.67
C PHE A 41 -14.61 28.89 2.24
N ARG A 42 -14.20 28.95 3.52
CA ARG A 42 -13.47 27.84 4.16
C ARG A 42 -14.29 26.54 4.21
N LEU A 43 -15.60 26.65 4.43
CA LEU A 43 -16.51 25.48 4.46
C LEU A 43 -16.65 24.76 3.12
N VAL A 44 -16.46 25.44 1.99
CA VAL A 44 -16.48 24.81 0.65
C VAL A 44 -15.10 24.31 0.25
N TRP A 45 -14.05 25.09 0.52
CA TRP A 45 -12.70 24.73 0.08
C TRP A 45 -12.07 23.63 0.93
N MET A 46 -12.32 23.59 2.24
CA MET A 46 -11.75 22.56 3.10
C MET A 46 -12.16 21.14 2.67
N PRO A 47 -13.45 20.80 2.46
CA PRO A 47 -13.82 19.47 1.99
C PRO A 47 -13.32 19.20 0.57
N LEU A 48 -13.29 20.20 -0.31
CA LEU A 48 -12.77 20.01 -1.68
C LEU A 48 -11.27 19.68 -1.67
N ILE A 49 -10.47 20.42 -0.90
CA ILE A 49 -9.05 20.15 -0.71
C ILE A 49 -8.86 18.79 -0.05
N LEU A 50 -9.67 18.46 0.95
CA LEU A 50 -9.58 17.18 1.65
C LEU A 50 -9.87 16.00 0.72
N VAL A 51 -10.95 16.04 -0.07
CA VAL A 51 -11.30 14.97 -1.01
C VAL A 51 -10.25 14.84 -2.12
N THR A 52 -9.76 15.96 -2.66
CA THR A 52 -8.71 15.92 -3.70
C THR A 52 -7.38 15.39 -3.16
N PHE A 53 -7.00 15.79 -1.95
CA PHE A 53 -5.84 15.24 -1.25
C PHE A 53 -6.00 13.73 -1.02
N GLN A 54 -7.15 13.31 -0.50
CA GLN A 54 -7.45 11.90 -0.24
C GLN A 54 -7.37 11.06 -1.52
N ALA A 55 -7.91 11.55 -2.63
CA ALA A 55 -7.95 10.84 -3.90
C ALA A 55 -6.59 10.77 -4.62
N THR A 56 -5.63 11.63 -4.30
CA THR A 56 -4.35 11.71 -5.03
C THR A 56 -3.15 11.29 -4.20
N VAL A 57 -3.08 11.75 -2.95
CA VAL A 57 -1.91 11.55 -2.09
C VAL A 57 -1.96 10.17 -1.44
N LEU A 58 -3.12 9.72 -0.94
CA LEU A 58 -3.19 8.40 -0.29
C LEU A 58 -2.84 7.24 -1.23
N PRO A 59 -3.33 7.18 -2.49
CA PRO A 59 -2.91 6.15 -3.44
C PRO A 59 -1.42 6.17 -3.75
N SER A 60 -0.85 7.35 -4.00
CA SER A 60 0.60 7.46 -4.26
C SER A 60 1.43 7.07 -3.06
N ALA A 61 1.06 7.53 -1.86
CA ALA A 61 1.75 7.20 -0.63
C ALA A 61 1.67 5.69 -0.34
N ALA A 62 0.55 5.05 -0.66
CA ALA A 62 0.41 3.61 -0.51
C ALA A 62 1.35 2.85 -1.45
N ILE A 63 1.35 3.17 -2.74
CA ILE A 63 2.27 2.53 -3.69
C ILE A 63 3.71 2.74 -3.23
N TRP A 64 4.10 3.97 -2.92
CA TRP A 64 5.45 4.28 -2.44
C TRP A 64 5.85 3.47 -1.19
N SER A 65 4.95 3.36 -0.21
CA SER A 65 5.16 2.56 1.00
C SER A 65 5.39 1.08 0.68
N ARG A 66 4.61 0.50 -0.25
CA ARG A 66 4.78 -0.90 -0.69
C ARG A 66 6.11 -1.11 -1.39
N GLU A 67 6.44 -0.24 -2.34
CA GLU A 67 7.70 -0.30 -3.10
C GLU A 67 8.91 -0.18 -2.16
N ARG A 68 8.82 0.74 -1.17
CA ARG A 68 9.87 0.91 -0.18
C ARG A 68 10.04 -0.33 0.70
N ALA A 69 8.93 -0.99 1.07
CA ALA A 69 8.95 -2.20 1.88
C ALA A 69 9.62 -3.36 1.13
N ILE A 70 9.26 -3.56 -0.14
CA ILE A 70 9.87 -4.56 -1.01
C ILE A 70 11.37 -4.30 -1.18
N GLN A 71 11.79 -3.03 -1.30
CA GLN A 71 13.22 -2.71 -1.36
C GLN A 71 13.93 -3.00 -0.04
N SER A 72 13.32 -2.66 1.10
CA SER A 72 13.93 -2.89 2.41
C SER A 72 14.05 -4.37 2.77
N SER A 73 13.17 -5.23 2.25
CA SER A 73 13.22 -6.67 2.47
C SER A 73 14.34 -7.36 1.68
N ALA A 74 14.93 -6.71 0.67
CA ALA A 74 15.98 -7.30 -0.16
C ALA A 74 17.17 -7.80 0.66
N LEU A 75 17.56 -7.09 1.72
CA LEU A 75 18.63 -7.52 2.63
C LEU A 75 18.26 -8.81 3.36
N LEU A 76 17.02 -8.90 3.85
CA LEU A 76 16.52 -10.07 4.57
C LEU A 76 16.43 -11.29 3.64
N VAL A 77 15.89 -11.12 2.44
CA VAL A 77 15.85 -12.16 1.40
C VAL A 77 17.26 -12.66 1.09
N ALA A 78 18.21 -11.75 0.85
CA ALA A 78 19.59 -12.12 0.57
C ALA A 78 20.24 -12.94 1.71
N GLU A 79 20.00 -12.58 2.98
CA GLU A 79 20.54 -13.32 4.11
C GLU A 79 19.92 -14.72 4.23
N ILE A 80 18.59 -14.85 4.03
CA ILE A 80 17.88 -16.14 4.00
C ILE A 80 18.43 -17.04 2.90
N GLU A 81 18.59 -16.52 1.69
CA GLU A 81 19.15 -17.28 0.57
C GLU A 81 20.60 -17.71 0.84
N SER A 82 21.41 -16.81 1.42
CA SER A 82 22.77 -17.14 1.78
C SER A 82 22.84 -18.22 2.87
N PHE A 83 21.91 -18.20 3.83
CA PHE A 83 21.78 -19.25 4.84
C PHE A 83 21.45 -20.59 4.21
N HIS A 84 20.48 -20.61 3.28
CA HIS A 84 20.09 -21.81 2.54
C HIS A 84 21.28 -22.38 1.74
N GLN A 85 22.05 -21.54 1.05
CA GLN A 85 23.25 -21.97 0.34
C GLN A 85 24.32 -22.59 1.26
N ARG A 86 24.48 -22.05 2.49
CA ARG A 86 25.47 -22.55 3.46
C ARG A 86 25.04 -23.84 4.16
N ARG A 87 23.74 -24.04 4.40
CA ARG A 87 23.22 -25.14 5.23
C ARG A 87 22.40 -26.19 4.46
N GLY A 88 22.01 -25.89 3.23
CA GLY A 88 21.18 -26.77 2.40
C GLY A 88 19.70 -26.82 2.78
N HIS A 89 19.24 -25.97 3.71
CA HIS A 89 17.84 -25.87 4.10
C HIS A 89 17.49 -24.43 4.53
N TYR A 90 16.22 -24.03 4.39
CA TYR A 90 15.77 -22.73 4.88
C TYR A 90 15.69 -22.70 6.42
N PRO A 91 15.77 -21.51 7.05
CA PRO A 91 15.54 -21.36 8.48
C PRO A 91 14.16 -21.87 8.90
N VAL A 92 14.07 -22.56 10.03
CA VAL A 92 12.78 -23.03 10.58
C VAL A 92 11.93 -21.89 11.14
N SER A 93 12.57 -20.81 11.58
CA SER A 93 11.92 -19.59 12.07
C SER A 93 12.91 -18.43 12.00
N LEU A 94 12.38 -17.23 11.76
CA LEU A 94 13.10 -15.95 11.87
C LEU A 94 12.51 -15.07 12.97
N GLN A 95 11.70 -15.65 13.87
CA GLN A 95 11.18 -14.91 15.01
C GLN A 95 12.32 -14.60 15.98
N SER A 96 12.67 -13.32 16.04
CA SER A 96 13.58 -12.76 17.03
C SER A 96 12.81 -11.79 17.92
N LEU A 97 13.19 -11.72 19.19
CA LEU A 97 12.66 -10.72 20.13
C LEU A 97 13.04 -9.30 19.69
N ASN A 98 14.23 -9.15 19.10
CA ASN A 98 14.73 -7.90 18.56
C ASN A 98 14.81 -8.00 17.04
N PRO A 99 13.95 -7.31 16.29
CA PRO A 99 14.00 -7.32 14.84
C PRO A 99 15.21 -6.53 14.36
N ASP A 100 16.17 -7.22 13.74
CA ASP A 100 17.39 -6.59 13.19
C ASP A 100 17.12 -5.84 11.87
N VAL A 101 15.98 -6.11 11.23
CA VAL A 101 15.57 -5.47 9.98
C VAL A 101 14.30 -4.65 10.23
N PRO A 102 14.42 -3.38 10.66
CA PRO A 102 13.28 -2.49 10.78
C PRO A 102 12.73 -2.19 9.39
N THR A 103 11.40 -2.20 9.26
CA THR A 103 10.72 -1.76 8.03
C THR A 103 10.93 -0.26 7.80
N GLY A 104 10.89 0.53 8.89
CA GLY A 104 11.02 1.99 8.85
C GLY A 104 9.91 2.69 8.06
N ILE A 105 8.80 1.98 7.79
CA ILE A 105 7.73 2.42 6.90
C ILE A 105 6.43 2.48 7.68
N VAL A 106 5.77 3.63 7.62
CA VAL A 106 4.48 3.85 8.27
C VAL A 106 3.43 2.90 7.68
N GLY A 107 2.69 2.23 8.57
CA GLY A 107 1.64 1.28 8.20
C GLY A 107 2.13 -0.14 7.91
N ILE A 108 3.44 -0.41 8.07
CA ILE A 108 4.03 -1.74 7.93
C ILE A 108 4.86 -2.02 9.17
N GLU A 109 4.30 -2.80 10.10
CA GLU A 109 4.93 -3.04 11.40
C GLU A 109 6.20 -3.89 11.30
N ARG A 110 6.13 -5.00 10.55
CA ARG A 110 7.20 -5.98 10.45
C ARG A 110 7.07 -6.84 9.19
N PHE A 111 8.15 -7.53 8.86
CA PHE A 111 8.10 -8.66 7.93
C PHE A 111 7.79 -9.95 8.69
N HIS A 112 6.95 -10.78 8.08
CA HIS A 112 6.57 -12.10 8.57
C HIS A 112 7.21 -13.15 7.66
N TYR A 113 7.84 -14.13 8.28
CA TYR A 113 8.49 -15.24 7.60
C TYR A 113 7.76 -16.54 7.95
N GLU A 114 7.39 -17.29 6.91
CA GLU A 114 6.78 -18.60 7.04
C GLU A 114 7.52 -19.60 6.15
N PRO A 115 8.11 -20.68 6.70
CA PRO A 115 8.69 -21.73 5.90
C PRO A 115 7.60 -22.49 5.12
N ASN A 116 7.85 -22.79 3.85
CA ASN A 116 6.93 -23.50 2.95
C ASN A 116 7.65 -24.63 2.22
N GLY A 117 8.00 -25.67 2.99
CA GLY A 117 8.75 -26.84 2.50
C GLY A 117 10.13 -26.44 1.97
N GLU A 118 10.29 -26.52 0.65
CA GLU A 118 11.51 -26.19 -0.09
C GLU A 118 11.52 -24.71 -0.57
N SER A 119 10.67 -23.88 0.02
CA SER A 119 10.59 -22.42 -0.19
C SER A 119 10.19 -21.73 1.11
N TYR A 120 9.95 -20.43 1.06
CA TYR A 120 9.38 -19.66 2.16
C TYR A 120 8.50 -18.54 1.62
N ASN A 121 7.55 -18.11 2.45
CA ASN A 121 6.81 -16.88 2.24
C ASN A 121 7.42 -15.79 3.12
N LEU A 122 7.75 -14.66 2.52
CA LEU A 122 8.07 -13.44 3.24
C LEU A 122 6.99 -12.41 2.92
N PHE A 123 6.25 -11.94 3.92
CA PHE A 123 5.14 -11.02 3.67
C PHE A 123 5.04 -9.92 4.71
N PHE A 124 4.28 -8.89 4.36
CA PHE A 124 3.87 -7.87 5.29
C PHE A 124 2.41 -7.51 5.05
N VAL A 125 1.75 -7.08 6.11
CA VAL A 125 0.34 -6.69 6.08
C VAL A 125 0.25 -5.18 6.19
N ARG A 126 -0.67 -4.60 5.43
CA ARG A 126 -0.96 -3.17 5.47
C ARG A 126 -2.47 -2.92 5.33
N PRO A 127 -2.97 -1.76 5.79
CA PRO A 127 -4.30 -1.30 5.45
C PRO A 127 -4.41 -1.08 3.94
N HIS A 128 -5.53 -1.53 3.34
CA HIS A 128 -5.87 -1.18 1.98
C HIS A 128 -6.55 0.20 1.92
N ILE A 129 -6.56 0.85 0.76
CA ILE A 129 -7.15 2.18 0.59
C ILE A 129 -8.68 2.09 0.48
N GLU A 130 -9.19 0.99 -0.07
CA GLU A 130 -10.62 0.67 -0.04
C GLU A 130 -10.98 0.24 1.40
N LEU A 131 -12.09 0.77 1.92
CA LEU A 131 -12.47 0.69 3.34
C LEU A 131 -12.53 -0.77 3.84
N ASP A 132 -12.01 -0.97 5.06
CA ASP A 132 -11.95 -2.23 5.85
C ASP A 132 -11.12 -3.38 5.29
N ALA A 133 -10.60 -3.27 4.07
CA ALA A 133 -9.78 -4.32 3.47
C ALA A 133 -8.31 -4.30 3.97
N LYS A 134 -7.70 -5.49 4.02
CA LYS A 134 -6.26 -5.67 4.30
C LYS A 134 -5.55 -6.16 3.06
N GLU A 135 -4.40 -5.55 2.77
CA GLU A 135 -3.51 -6.01 1.71
C GLU A 135 -2.33 -6.76 2.33
N VAL A 136 -2.13 -7.99 1.89
CA VAL A 136 -0.96 -8.81 2.19
C VAL A 136 -0.07 -8.79 0.96
N VAL A 137 1.15 -8.29 1.12
CA VAL A 137 2.16 -8.28 0.06
C VAL A 137 3.15 -9.38 0.36
N MET A 138 3.26 -10.35 -0.53
CA MET A 138 3.94 -11.62 -0.28
C MET A 138 4.97 -11.93 -1.35
N PHE A 139 6.16 -12.34 -0.90
CA PHE A 139 7.23 -12.89 -1.69
C PHE A 139 7.32 -14.40 -1.49
N ASN A 140 7.53 -15.14 -2.57
CA ASN A 140 7.94 -16.54 -2.52
C ASN A 140 8.89 -16.84 -3.70
N PRO A 141 10.12 -17.31 -3.47
CA PRO A 141 11.13 -17.47 -4.52
C PRO A 141 10.75 -18.50 -5.61
N ARG A 142 9.74 -19.34 -5.37
CA ARG A 142 9.21 -20.33 -6.32
C ARG A 142 7.84 -19.96 -6.89
N ASP A 143 7.35 -18.75 -6.62
CA ASP A 143 5.99 -18.32 -6.96
C ASP A 143 4.88 -19.21 -6.35
N GLU A 144 5.21 -19.92 -5.27
CA GLU A 144 4.28 -20.77 -4.53
C GLU A 144 3.56 -19.98 -3.43
N HIS A 145 2.92 -18.86 -3.80
CA HIS A 145 2.28 -17.95 -2.85
C HIS A 145 1.04 -18.57 -2.21
N ARG A 146 1.24 -19.18 -1.03
CA ARG A 146 0.18 -19.75 -0.20
C ARG A 146 -0.10 -18.83 0.97
N SER A 147 -1.37 -18.45 1.10
CA SER A 147 -1.88 -17.65 2.21
C SER A 147 -3.28 -18.17 2.53
N ALA A 148 -3.56 -18.33 3.83
CA ALA A 148 -4.88 -18.68 4.33
C ALA A 148 -5.51 -17.46 4.99
N SER A 149 -6.82 -17.30 4.86
CA SER A 149 -7.54 -16.24 5.55
C SER A 149 -7.63 -16.47 7.06
N HIS A 150 -7.76 -17.73 7.48
CA HIS A 150 -7.80 -18.10 8.90
C HIS A 150 -6.72 -19.12 9.24
N GLU A 151 -6.14 -18.99 10.43
CA GLU A 151 -5.19 -19.96 10.98
C GLU A 151 -5.80 -21.38 11.06
N LEU A 152 -7.11 -21.47 11.32
CA LEU A 152 -7.85 -22.73 11.34
C LEU A 152 -7.89 -23.42 9.97
N ASP A 153 -7.90 -22.66 8.87
CA ASP A 153 -7.90 -23.24 7.52
C ASP A 153 -6.58 -23.98 7.26
N ILE A 154 -5.47 -23.47 7.80
CA ILE A 154 -4.14 -24.10 7.70
C ILE A 154 -4.14 -25.47 8.40
N LEU A 155 -4.85 -25.60 9.51
CA LEU A 155 -4.92 -26.84 10.29
C LEU A 155 -5.92 -27.84 9.71
N GLN A 156 -6.94 -27.37 9.00
CA GLN A 156 -8.05 -28.18 8.51
C GLN A 156 -7.87 -28.67 7.07
N TYR A 157 -7.11 -27.93 6.25
CA TYR A 157 -7.06 -28.16 4.81
C TYR A 157 -5.63 -28.33 4.29
N ASN A 158 -5.45 -29.29 3.39
CA ASN A 158 -4.17 -29.48 2.71
C ASN A 158 -4.05 -28.60 1.45
N GLY A 159 -2.85 -28.48 0.89
CA GLY A 159 -2.51 -27.49 -0.15
C GLY A 159 -3.58 -27.23 -1.22
N LYS A 160 -4.15 -28.27 -1.85
CA LYS A 160 -5.21 -28.09 -2.87
C LYS A 160 -6.55 -27.60 -2.32
N GLN A 161 -6.89 -27.97 -1.08
CA GLN A 161 -8.12 -27.55 -0.42
C GLN A 161 -8.01 -26.13 0.14
N LEU A 162 -6.83 -25.79 0.68
CA LEU A 162 -6.50 -24.43 1.11
C LEU A 162 -6.58 -23.47 -0.10
N ASP A 163 -6.05 -23.93 -1.24
CA ASP A 163 -6.12 -23.26 -2.54
C ASP A 163 -7.56 -23.03 -3.05
N MET A 164 -8.57 -23.70 -2.51
CA MET A 164 -9.98 -23.49 -2.85
C MET A 164 -10.71 -22.59 -1.85
N ARG A 165 -10.11 -22.35 -0.67
CA ARG A 165 -10.73 -21.60 0.45
C ARG A 165 -9.97 -20.33 0.81
N ARG A 166 -9.25 -19.78 -0.17
CA ARG A 166 -8.24 -18.76 0.08
C ARG A 166 -8.80 -17.46 0.68
N GLY A 167 -10.10 -17.18 0.51
CA GLY A 167 -10.83 -16.03 1.10
C GLY A 167 -10.35 -14.66 0.62
N ASP A 168 -9.32 -14.61 -0.22
CA ASP A 168 -8.93 -13.43 -0.96
C ASP A 168 -9.84 -13.19 -2.17
N TRP A 169 -10.14 -11.93 -2.43
CA TRP A 169 -10.97 -11.54 -3.57
C TRP A 169 -10.15 -10.97 -4.73
N ARG A 170 -8.90 -10.54 -4.49
CA ARG A 170 -7.99 -10.05 -5.53
C ARG A 170 -6.54 -10.45 -5.28
N ARG A 171 -5.92 -11.07 -6.29
CA ARG A 171 -4.47 -11.24 -6.41
C ARG A 171 -3.93 -10.42 -7.55
N THR A 172 -2.83 -9.73 -7.33
CA THR A 172 -2.18 -8.91 -8.36
C THR A 172 -0.69 -9.18 -8.34
N GLN A 173 -0.16 -9.63 -9.48
CA GLN A 173 1.28 -9.71 -9.69
C GLN A 173 1.88 -8.31 -9.66
N LEU A 174 2.94 -8.13 -8.89
CA LEU A 174 3.64 -6.85 -8.78
C LEU A 174 4.76 -6.77 -9.83
N THR A 175 5.29 -5.56 -10.01
CA THR A 175 6.42 -5.34 -10.94
C THR A 175 7.71 -6.00 -10.44
N HIS A 176 7.82 -6.22 -9.12
CA HIS A 176 8.93 -6.96 -8.54
C HIS A 176 8.73 -8.47 -8.74
N PRO A 177 9.71 -9.19 -9.31
CA PRO A 177 9.63 -10.63 -9.51
C PRO A 177 9.32 -11.35 -8.19
N HIS A 178 8.49 -12.39 -8.26
CA HIS A 178 8.13 -13.22 -7.11
C HIS A 178 7.31 -12.53 -6.02
N TRP A 179 6.88 -11.29 -6.24
CA TRP A 179 6.01 -10.55 -5.33
C TRP A 179 4.59 -10.47 -5.85
N ILE A 180 3.63 -10.79 -4.99
CA ILE A 180 2.22 -10.57 -5.25
C ILE A 180 1.58 -9.70 -4.15
N SER A 181 0.50 -9.02 -4.53
CA SER A 181 -0.43 -8.39 -3.60
C SER A 181 -1.70 -9.22 -3.54
N ILE A 182 -2.16 -9.53 -2.34
CA ILE A 182 -3.39 -10.26 -2.04
C ILE A 182 -4.26 -9.35 -1.18
N VAL A 183 -5.51 -9.12 -1.57
CA VAL A 183 -6.46 -8.31 -0.79
C VAL A 183 -7.52 -9.20 -0.17
N PHE A 184 -7.69 -9.02 1.14
CA PHE A 184 -8.68 -9.67 1.99
C PHE A 184 -9.71 -8.64 2.46
N ASP A 185 -10.95 -9.10 2.67
CA ASP A 185 -12.07 -8.37 3.30
C ASP A 185 -12.21 -8.84 4.75
#